data_AF-A0A4C1TLX1-F1
#
_entry.id   AF-A0A4C1TLX1-F1
#
_cell.length_a   1.000
_cell.length_b   1.000
_cell.length_c   1.000
_cell.angle_alpha   90.00
_cell.angle_beta   90.00
_cell.angle_gamma   90.00
#
_symmetry.space_group_name_H-M   'P 1'
#
loop_
_entity.id
_entity.type
_entity.pdbx_description
1 polymer ?
#
loop_
_entity_poly.entity_id
_entity_poly.type
_entity_poly.pdbx_seq_one_letter_code
_entity_poly.pdbx_strand_id
1 'polypeptide(L)'
;MKEITPNHQAYWKLAKALKTDGHLLTPAFWKPDNSFAVDEREKAECLADSVEQQCSNNTINDSAHSHRIEEEVRMKISLEPKDDLAPVSVDEIQKHIKSLIIKKAPGLNGISNKALKFYSLSLMALLVAIFLKHALKIVIFLQ
;
A
#
# COMPACT_ATOMS: atom_id res chain seq x y z
N MET A 1 36.47 0.08 -12.82
CA MET A 1 35.48 -0.95 -12.42
C MET A 1 36.02 -2.30 -12.90
N LYS A 2 36.08 -3.33 -12.06
CA LYS A 2 36.41 -4.68 -12.51
C LYS A 2 35.17 -5.25 -13.21
N GLU A 3 35.28 -5.55 -14.49
CA GLU A 3 34.27 -6.32 -15.21
C GLU A 3 34.17 -7.69 -14.55
N ILE A 4 33.03 -7.94 -13.92
CA ILE A 4 32.65 -9.26 -13.46
C ILE A 4 32.20 -10.04 -14.69
N THR A 5 33.11 -10.79 -15.28
CA THR A 5 32.78 -11.74 -16.35
C THR A 5 31.82 -12.78 -15.77
N PRO A 6 30.58 -12.91 -16.29
CA PRO A 6 29.61 -13.83 -15.71
C PRO A 6 30.10 -15.27 -15.92
N ASN A 7 30.54 -15.94 -14.86
CA ASN A 7 30.76 -17.38 -14.93
C ASN A 7 29.39 -18.06 -15.04
N HIS A 8 29.12 -18.56 -16.25
CA HIS A 8 27.88 -19.17 -16.74
C HIS A 8 27.23 -20.18 -15.78
N GLN A 9 28.00 -20.85 -14.92
CA GLN A 9 27.48 -21.93 -14.08
C GLN A 9 26.64 -21.45 -12.89
N ALA A 10 26.98 -20.31 -12.28
CA ALA A 10 26.24 -19.80 -11.12
C ALA A 10 24.86 -19.25 -11.53
N TYR A 11 24.82 -18.55 -12.66
CA TYR A 11 23.59 -18.02 -13.25
C TYR A 11 22.64 -19.15 -13.66
N TRP A 12 23.18 -20.21 -14.27
CA TRP A 12 22.40 -21.38 -14.66
C TRP A 12 21.77 -22.11 -13.47
N LYS A 13 22.51 -22.26 -12.37
CA LYS A 13 21.98 -22.87 -11.13
C LYS A 13 20.86 -22.02 -10.52
N LEU A 14 21.01 -20.70 -10.52
CA LEU A 14 20.02 -19.77 -9.98
C LEU A 14 18.76 -19.73 -10.85
N ALA A 15 18.89 -19.67 -12.18
CA ALA A 15 17.78 -19.78 -13.12
C ALA A 15 17.03 -21.12 -13.01
N LYS A 16 17.76 -22.23 -12.80
CA LYS A 16 17.17 -23.56 -12.59
C LYS A 16 16.39 -23.64 -11.27
N ALA A 17 16.87 -22.99 -10.21
CA ALA A 17 16.17 -22.93 -8.92
C ALA A 17 14.91 -22.04 -8.95
N LEU A 18 14.86 -21.05 -9.84
CA LEU A 18 13.71 -20.17 -10.03
C LEU A 18 12.60 -20.78 -10.91
N LYS A 19 12.83 -21.93 -11.55
CA LYS A 19 11.76 -22.71 -12.20
C LYS A 19 10.89 -23.35 -11.12
N THR A 20 9.81 -22.68 -10.77
CA THR A 20 8.74 -23.25 -9.94
C THR A 20 8.04 -24.39 -10.68
N ASP A 21 7.71 -25.48 -9.97
CA ASP A 21 7.00 -26.68 -10.46
C ASP A 21 5.53 -26.41 -10.87
N GLY A 22 5.12 -25.15 -10.85
CA GLY A 22 3.90 -24.68 -11.47
C GLY A 22 4.15 -24.49 -12.96
N HIS A 23 3.49 -25.32 -13.77
CA HIS A 23 3.43 -25.22 -15.22
C HIS A 23 2.75 -23.90 -15.65
N LEU A 24 3.36 -22.74 -15.39
CA LEU A 24 3.28 -21.66 -16.36
C LEU A 24 4.08 -22.17 -17.53
N LEU A 25 3.37 -22.68 -18.54
CA LEU A 25 3.96 -22.99 -19.83
C LEU A 25 4.83 -21.78 -20.16
N THR A 26 6.16 -21.98 -20.17
CA THR A 26 7.03 -21.04 -20.84
C THR A 26 6.36 -20.85 -22.19
N PRO A 27 5.91 -19.62 -22.53
CA PRO A 27 5.13 -19.41 -23.73
C PRO A 27 5.90 -20.08 -24.84
N ALA A 28 5.32 -21.13 -25.40
CA ALA A 28 6.06 -21.90 -26.37
C ALA A 28 6.37 -20.91 -27.49
N PHE A 29 7.62 -20.94 -27.99
CA PHE A 29 8.18 -19.97 -28.94
C PHE A 29 7.51 -20.11 -30.30
N TRP A 30 6.19 -19.98 -30.30
CA TRP A 30 5.32 -19.98 -31.44
C TRP A 30 5.17 -18.53 -31.82
N LYS A 31 5.41 -18.28 -33.10
CA LYS A 31 4.94 -17.06 -33.72
C LYS A 31 3.42 -17.04 -33.74
N PRO A 32 2.82 -15.87 -34.01
CA PRO A 32 1.38 -15.74 -34.25
C PRO A 32 0.82 -16.64 -35.37
N ASP A 33 1.69 -17.13 -36.26
CA ASP A 33 1.35 -18.05 -37.36
C ASP A 33 1.50 -19.55 -37.00
N ASN A 34 1.68 -19.87 -35.72
CA ASN A 34 1.95 -21.22 -35.20
C ASN A 34 3.23 -21.88 -35.77
N SER A 35 4.17 -21.10 -36.32
CA SER A 35 5.51 -21.60 -36.65
C SER A 35 6.49 -21.44 -35.46
N PHE A 36 7.53 -22.27 -35.41
CA PHE A 36 8.51 -22.25 -34.34
C PHE A 36 9.58 -21.19 -34.57
N ALA A 37 9.92 -20.45 -33.52
CA ALA A 37 10.97 -19.44 -33.55
C ALA A 37 12.35 -20.08 -33.79
N VAL A 38 12.94 -19.92 -34.97
CA VAL A 38 14.20 -20.61 -35.32
C VAL A 38 15.41 -19.86 -34.78
N ASP A 39 15.55 -18.58 -35.09
CA ASP A 39 16.69 -17.77 -34.70
C ASP A 39 16.53 -17.09 -33.32
N GLU A 40 17.63 -16.57 -32.77
CA GLU A 40 17.63 -15.96 -31.42
C GLU A 40 16.87 -14.63 -31.36
N ARG A 41 16.79 -13.88 -32.47
CA ARG A 41 16.04 -12.62 -32.54
C ARG A 41 14.54 -12.91 -32.50
N GLU A 42 14.11 -13.87 -33.31
CA GLU A 42 12.74 -14.37 -33.40
C GLU A 42 12.25 -14.91 -32.05
N LYS A 43 13.13 -15.60 -31.32
CA LYS A 43 12.83 -16.05 -29.94
C LYS A 43 12.66 -14.88 -28.97
N ALA A 44 13.47 -13.83 -29.09
CA ALA A 44 13.36 -12.64 -28.24
C ALA A 44 12.07 -11.87 -28.52
N GLU A 45 11.67 -11.77 -29.78
CA GLU A 45 10.41 -11.16 -30.21
C GLU A 45 9.20 -11.96 -29.67
N CYS A 46 9.17 -13.29 -29.86
CA CYS A 46 8.11 -14.14 -29.29
C CYS A 46 8.00 -14.02 -27.76
N LEU A 47 9.12 -13.87 -27.05
CA LEU A 47 9.12 -13.65 -25.61
C LEU A 47 8.55 -12.27 -25.23
N ALA A 48 8.93 -11.22 -25.97
CA ALA A 48 8.41 -9.89 -25.75
C ALA A 48 6.89 -9.86 -25.95
N ASP A 49 6.40 -10.44 -27.05
CA ASP A 49 4.97 -10.54 -27.36
C ASP A 49 4.20 -11.31 -26.29
N SER A 50 4.74 -12.43 -25.81
CA SER A 50 4.06 -13.19 -24.77
C SER A 50 4.07 -12.48 -23.41
N VAL A 51 5.12 -11.74 -23.07
CA VAL A 51 5.16 -10.93 -21.85
C VAL A 51 4.17 -9.77 -21.97
N GLU A 52 4.11 -9.11 -23.13
CA GLU A 52 3.12 -8.07 -23.41
C GLU A 52 1.69 -8.61 -23.26
N GLN A 53 1.41 -9.79 -23.81
CA GLN A 53 0.11 -10.43 -23.68
C GLN A 53 -0.23 -10.77 -22.21
N GLN A 54 0.74 -11.27 -21.43
CA GLN A 54 0.56 -11.55 -20.01
C GLN A 54 0.40 -10.28 -19.15
N CYS A 55 1.03 -9.18 -19.56
CA CYS A 55 0.94 -7.88 -18.90
C CYS A 55 -0.21 -7.01 -19.42
N SER A 56 -0.93 -7.46 -20.45
CA SER A 56 -2.15 -6.80 -20.89
C SER A 56 -3.20 -6.90 -19.79
N ASN A 57 -3.98 -5.82 -19.63
CA ASN A 57 -5.02 -5.77 -18.61
C ASN A 57 -6.04 -6.89 -18.89
N ASN A 58 -6.14 -7.85 -17.97
CA ASN A 58 -7.21 -8.83 -17.98
C ASN A 58 -8.55 -8.09 -18.09
N THR A 59 -9.23 -8.21 -19.23
CA THR A 59 -10.59 -7.69 -19.43
C THR A 59 -11.62 -8.57 -18.70
N ILE A 60 -11.20 -9.27 -17.64
CA ILE A 60 -12.09 -10.01 -16.76
C ILE A 60 -12.74 -8.97 -15.85
N ASN A 61 -13.72 -8.27 -16.42
CA ASN A 61 -14.67 -7.49 -15.66
C ASN A 61 -15.62 -8.48 -14.98
N ASP A 62 -15.22 -9.06 -13.84
CA ASP A 62 -16.12 -9.85 -13.01
C ASP A 62 -17.12 -8.89 -12.35
N SER A 63 -18.19 -8.59 -13.10
CA SER A 63 -19.31 -7.76 -12.66
C SER A 63 -19.88 -8.24 -11.32
N ALA A 64 -19.88 -9.55 -11.05
CA ALA A 64 -20.38 -10.09 -9.81
C ALA A 64 -19.41 -9.80 -8.65
N HIS A 65 -18.09 -9.85 -8.88
CA HIS A 65 -17.10 -9.44 -7.88
C HIS A 65 -17.14 -7.93 -7.61
N SER A 66 -17.21 -7.09 -8.65
CA SER A 66 -17.36 -5.64 -8.48
C SER A 66 -18.62 -5.30 -7.68
N HIS A 67 -19.76 -5.94 -8.01
CA HIS A 67 -21.00 -5.74 -7.27
C HIS A 67 -20.89 -6.18 -5.79
N ARG A 68 -20.20 -7.29 -5.50
CA ARG A 68 -19.93 -7.73 -4.12
C ARG A 68 -19.10 -6.72 -3.34
N ILE A 69 -18.06 -6.15 -3.94
CA ILE A 69 -17.23 -5.12 -3.31
C ILE A 69 -18.06 -3.87 -3.03
N GLU A 70 -18.82 -3.39 -4.02
CA GLU A 70 -19.66 -2.22 -3.86
C GLU A 70 -20.70 -2.39 -2.74
N GLU A 71 -21.31 -3.57 -2.64
CA GLU A 71 -22.27 -3.87 -1.59
C GLU A 71 -21.60 -3.96 -0.21
N GLU A 72 -20.42 -4.56 -0.11
CA GLU A 72 -19.66 -4.61 1.14
C GLU A 72 -19.26 -3.20 1.61
N VAL A 73 -18.85 -2.32 0.70
CA VAL A 73 -18.55 -0.91 0.98
C VAL A 73 -19.81 -0.19 1.48
N ARG A 74 -20.94 -0.32 0.77
CA ARG A 74 -22.23 0.27 1.20
C ARG A 74 -22.64 -0.19 2.59
N MET A 75 -22.53 -1.49 2.88
CA MET A 75 -22.84 -2.03 4.20
C MET A 75 -21.92 -1.48 5.29
N LYS A 76 -20.61 -1.35 5.03
CA LYS A 76 -19.66 -0.78 5.98
C LYS A 76 -19.91 0.70 6.25
N ILE A 77 -20.33 1.48 5.25
CA ILE A 77 -20.71 2.89 5.44
C ILE A 77 -22.00 3.01 6.27
N SER A 78 -22.96 2.11 6.05
CA SER A 78 -24.24 2.12 6.76
C SER A 78 -24.14 1.68 8.23
N LEU A 79 -23.05 1.03 8.61
CA LEU A 79 -22.80 0.63 10.00
C LEU A 79 -22.23 1.84 10.75
N GLU A 80 -22.93 2.25 11.81
CA GLU A 80 -22.38 3.21 12.78
C GLU A 80 -21.02 2.68 13.29
N PRO A 81 -19.96 3.52 13.31
CA PRO A 81 -18.68 3.14 13.89
C PRO A 81 -18.89 2.66 15.33
N LYS A 82 -18.62 1.37 15.59
CA LYS A 82 -18.56 0.85 16.95
C LYS A 82 -17.21 1.22 17.54
N ASP A 83 -17.12 2.43 18.07
CA ASP A 83 -15.99 2.81 18.93
C ASP A 83 -16.28 2.33 20.35
N ASP A 84 -15.72 1.17 20.71
CA ASP A 84 -15.73 0.63 22.09
C ASP A 84 -14.75 1.40 23.02
N LEU A 85 -14.08 2.43 22.50
CA LEU A 85 -13.11 3.22 23.22
C LEU A 85 -13.80 4.39 23.93
N ALA A 86 -13.50 4.54 25.23
CA ALA A 86 -13.92 5.71 25.97
C ALA A 86 -13.36 6.98 25.30
N PRO A 87 -14.15 8.05 25.16
CA PRO A 87 -13.67 9.32 24.63
C PRO A 87 -12.44 9.81 25.40
N VAL A 88 -11.40 10.24 24.66
CA VAL A 88 -10.18 10.80 25.26
C VAL A 88 -10.56 12.01 26.12
N SER A 89 -10.14 11.98 27.39
CA SER A 89 -10.43 13.05 28.33
C SER A 89 -9.45 14.22 28.19
N VAL A 90 -9.93 15.43 28.50
CA VAL A 90 -9.08 16.64 28.59
C VAL A 90 -7.98 16.46 29.64
N ASP A 91 -8.25 15.73 30.73
CA ASP A 91 -7.28 15.47 31.80
C ASP A 91 -6.12 14.58 31.33
N GLU A 92 -6.41 13.60 30.48
CA GLU A 92 -5.42 12.71 29.89
C GLU A 92 -4.44 13.51 29.02
N ILE A 93 -4.99 14.35 28.13
CA ILE A 93 -4.19 15.22 27.26
C ILE A 93 -3.39 16.23 28.09
N GLN A 94 -3.99 16.80 29.13
CA GLN A 94 -3.30 17.72 30.03
C GLN A 94 -2.12 17.06 30.74
N LYS A 95 -2.28 15.82 31.19
CA LYS A 95 -1.21 15.04 31.81
C LYS A 95 -0.04 14.84 30.85
N HIS A 96 -0.33 14.50 29.59
CA HIS A 96 0.70 14.32 28.56
C HIS A 96 1.43 15.62 28.22
N ILE A 97 0.72 16.75 28.11
CA ILE A 97 1.35 18.04 27.82
C ILE A 97 2.22 18.51 28.98
N LYS A 98 1.78 18.31 30.22
CA LYS A 98 2.55 18.67 31.42
C LYS A 98 3.84 17.86 31.53
N SER A 99 3.84 16.59 31.09
CA SER A 99 5.03 15.72 31.13
C SER A 99 6.08 16.02 30.05
N LEU A 100 5.78 16.89 29.07
CA LEU A 100 6.73 17.26 28.02
C LEU A 100 7.99 17.95 28.56
N ILE A 101 9.14 17.65 27.97
CA ILE A 101 10.41 18.30 28.30
C ILE A 101 10.59 19.52 27.39
N ILE A 102 10.73 20.71 27.98
CA ILE A 102 10.76 22.01 27.26
C ILE A 102 12.02 22.18 26.38
N LYS A 103 13.12 21.50 26.72
CA LYS A 103 14.43 21.61 26.04
C LYS A 103 14.58 20.69 24.81
N LYS A 104 13.54 19.95 24.42
CA LYS A 104 13.60 19.12 23.21
C LYS A 104 13.48 19.98 21.95
N ALA A 105 14.15 19.56 20.88
CA ALA A 105 14.02 20.17 19.57
C ALA A 105 12.57 20.04 19.05
N PRO A 106 12.06 21.06 18.32
CA PRO A 106 10.77 20.96 17.63
C PRO A 106 10.75 19.81 16.61
N GLY A 107 9.55 19.24 16.37
CA GLY A 107 9.35 18.25 15.31
C GLY A 107 9.29 18.89 13.92
N LEU A 108 8.93 18.10 12.90
CA LEU A 108 8.77 18.55 11.51
C LEU A 108 7.80 19.74 11.36
N ASN A 109 6.79 19.82 12.24
CA ASN A 109 5.82 20.91 12.26
C ASN A 109 6.36 22.22 12.86
N GLY A 110 7.60 22.24 13.36
CA GLY A 110 8.23 23.43 13.96
C GLY A 110 7.65 23.85 15.32
N ILE A 111 6.69 23.10 15.88
CA ILE A 111 6.06 23.44 17.16
C ILE A 111 6.95 22.96 18.31
N SER A 112 7.32 23.89 19.20
CA SER A 112 8.13 23.56 20.37
C SER A 112 7.29 23.01 21.53
N ASN A 113 7.89 22.14 22.35
CA ASN A 113 7.28 21.67 23.60
C ASN A 113 6.96 22.81 24.57
N LYS A 114 7.72 23.91 24.49
CA LYS A 114 7.43 25.14 25.24
C LYS A 114 6.06 25.69 24.86
N ALA A 115 5.79 25.84 23.56
CA ALA A 115 4.52 26.34 23.05
C ALA A 115 3.35 25.43 23.46
N LEU A 116 3.54 24.10 23.39
CA LEU A 116 2.54 23.12 23.82
C LEU A 116 2.16 23.26 25.30
N LYS A 117 3.08 23.65 26.19
CA LYS A 117 2.76 23.89 27.60
C LYS A 117 1.99 25.19 27.87
N PHE A 118 1.99 26.14 26.93
CA PHE A 118 1.29 27.41 27.08
C PHE A 118 -0.17 27.38 26.60
N TYR A 119 -0.66 26.24 26.11
CA TYR A 119 -2.08 26.12 25.77
C TYR A 119 -2.95 26.30 27.02
N SER A 120 -3.96 27.17 26.91
CA SER A 120 -4.98 27.29 27.94
C SER A 120 -5.89 26.05 27.93
N LEU A 121 -6.49 25.76 29.08
CA LEU A 121 -7.42 24.63 29.22
C LEU A 121 -8.58 24.73 28.22
N SER A 122 -9.08 25.95 27.98
CA SER A 122 -10.14 26.22 27.02
C SER A 122 -9.76 25.87 25.58
N LEU A 123 -8.52 26.16 25.17
CA LEU A 123 -8.02 25.79 23.83
C LEU A 123 -7.88 24.28 23.68
N MET A 124 -7.43 23.58 24.72
CA MET A 124 -7.31 22.13 24.68
C MET A 124 -8.67 21.44 24.61
N ALA A 125 -9.63 21.89 25.41
CA ALA A 125 -11.00 21.37 25.36
C ALA A 125 -11.63 21.60 23.98
N LEU A 126 -11.40 22.76 23.37
CA LEU A 126 -11.87 23.06 22.01
C LEU A 126 -11.23 22.13 20.97
N LEU A 127 -9.90 21.90 21.06
CA LEU A 127 -9.21 20.97 20.16
C LEU A 127 -9.77 19.56 20.30
N VAL A 128 -9.97 19.05 21.53
CA VAL A 128 -10.57 17.74 21.77
C VAL A 128 -11.97 17.65 21.18
N ALA A 129 -12.81 18.66 21.38
CA ALA A 129 -14.14 18.70 20.80
C ALA A 129 -14.12 18.71 19.26
N ILE A 130 -13.20 19.46 18.64
CA ILE A 130 -13.00 19.47 17.19
C ILE A 130 -12.52 18.11 16.71
N PHE A 131 -11.50 17.52 17.35
CA PHE A 131 -10.97 16.22 16.99
C PHE A 131 -12.02 15.12 17.12
N LEU A 132 -12.79 15.06 18.21
CA LEU A 132 -13.87 14.09 18.35
C LEU A 132 -14.95 14.29 17.26
N LYS A 133 -15.35 15.53 16.99
CA LYS A 133 -16.37 15.85 15.98
C LYS A 133 -15.92 15.56 14.54
N HIS A 134 -14.64 15.80 14.22
CA HIS A 134 -14.08 15.62 12.89
C HIS A 134 -13.50 14.23 12.66
N ALA A 135 -12.92 13.58 13.66
CA ALA A 135 -12.44 12.20 13.56
C ALA A 135 -13.62 11.25 13.32
N LEU A 136 -14.76 11.44 14.02
CA LEU A 136 -15.99 10.72 13.67
C LEU A 136 -16.38 10.95 12.20
N LYS A 137 -16.32 12.19 11.70
CA LYS A 137 -16.65 12.49 10.30
C LYS A 137 -15.66 11.92 9.29
N ILE A 138 -14.37 11.90 9.59
CA ILE A 138 -13.32 11.36 8.70
C ILE A 138 -13.41 9.84 8.65
N VAL A 139 -13.68 9.18 9.80
CA VAL A 139 -13.97 7.74 9.85
C VAL A 139 -15.24 7.42 9.04
N ILE A 140 -16.28 8.25 9.13
CA ILE A 140 -17.52 8.10 8.33
C ILE A 140 -17.29 8.37 6.83
N PHE A 141 -16.36 9.25 6.44
CA PHE A 141 -16.14 9.63 5.02
C PHE A 141 -15.04 8.82 4.32
N LEU A 142 -14.20 8.08 5.07
CA LEU A 142 -13.20 7.16 4.55
C LEU A 142 -13.66 5.69 4.55
N GLN A 143 -14.83 5.39 5.11
CA GLN A 143 -15.59 4.17 4.82
C GLN A 143 -16.41 4.37 3.55
#